data_AF-A0A3N5NUX8-F1
#
_entry.id   AF-A0A3N5NUX8-F1
#
_cell.length_a   1.000
_cell.length_b   1.000
_cell.length_c   1.000
_cell.angle_alpha   90.00
_cell.angle_beta   90.00
_cell.angle_gamma   90.00
#
_symmetry.space_group_name_H-M   'P 1'
#
loop_
_entity.id
_entity.type
_entity.pdbx_description
1 polymer ?
#
loop_
_entity_poly.entity_id
_entity_poly.type
_entity_poly.pdbx_seq_one_letter_code
_entity_poly.pdbx_strand_id
1 'polypeptide(L)'
;MADDVVCHLPSSICPDRFYRSISSVPLPSYPRVASLKTSAAFRQHLIRSNIRLEFDDAVDASGALAQPIEVDGVRVGNRFCILPMEGWDGTPSGEPSDLTRRRWRNFGISGAKLMWGGEAVAVRHDGRANPHQLMLTPATQKSIGSLREELISAHRERFGSNADGDLYLGLQITHSGRFARPDVWDRPSPLAACHHPILDKRFTDGVRVLTDDELDRLIDDYISAARLAHECGYRFVDVKACHGYLGHELLGATTRPGKYGGSLENRMRFIAQVIHGIHSEVPGMRIGVRVSI
;
A
#
# COMPACT_ATOMS: atom_id res chain seq x y z
N MET A 1 34.75 -3.27 -1.51
CA MET A 1 34.55 -2.57 -2.79
C MET A 1 33.07 -2.69 -3.10
N ALA A 2 32.30 -1.70 -2.67
CA ALA A 2 30.87 -1.62 -2.86
C ALA A 2 30.66 -0.34 -3.67
N ASP A 3 30.30 -0.51 -4.94
CA ASP A 3 29.99 0.60 -5.83
C ASP A 3 28.51 0.98 -5.62
N ASP A 4 28.32 2.23 -5.20
CA ASP A 4 27.04 2.90 -5.06
C ASP A 4 26.39 3.08 -6.45
N VAL A 5 25.30 2.36 -6.71
CA VAL A 5 24.43 2.62 -7.87
C VAL A 5 23.54 3.82 -7.53
N VAL A 6 24.03 5.01 -7.85
CA VAL A 6 23.26 6.26 -7.84
C VAL A 6 22.33 6.26 -9.05
N CYS A 7 21.01 6.28 -8.82
CA CYS A 7 20.02 6.54 -9.86
C CYS A 7 20.25 7.95 -10.45
N HIS A 8 20.69 8.03 -11.71
CA HIS A 8 20.72 9.26 -12.48
C HIS A 8 19.34 9.53 -13.09
N LEU A 9 18.56 10.43 -12.47
CA LEU A 9 17.45 11.11 -13.15
C LEU A 9 17.99 12.35 -13.90
N PRO A 10 17.49 12.67 -15.10
CA PRO A 10 17.92 13.82 -15.88
C PRO A 10 17.62 15.14 -15.15
N SER A 11 18.60 16.05 -15.21
CA SER A 11 18.71 17.31 -14.45
C SER A 11 17.73 18.42 -14.83
N SER A 12 16.61 18.12 -15.50
CA SER A 12 15.68 19.14 -16.04
C SER A 12 14.40 19.35 -15.23
N ILE A 13 14.21 18.65 -14.10
CA ILE A 13 13.07 18.85 -13.19
C ILE A 13 13.55 18.93 -11.75
N CYS A 14 14.40 19.91 -11.45
CA CYS A 14 14.69 20.29 -10.06
C CYS A 14 13.95 21.61 -9.77
N PRO A 15 12.98 21.64 -8.83
CA PRO A 15 12.20 22.84 -8.53
C PRO A 15 13.04 23.97 -7.86
N ASP A 16 14.31 23.71 -7.55
CA ASP A 16 15.20 24.59 -6.79
C ASP A 16 15.63 25.88 -7.52
N ARG A 17 15.32 26.05 -8.81
CA ARG A 17 15.76 27.25 -9.56
C ARG A 17 14.86 28.49 -9.42
N PHE A 18 13.66 28.36 -8.86
CA PHE A 18 12.71 29.50 -8.78
C PHE A 18 12.79 30.34 -7.50
N TYR A 19 13.57 29.94 -6.48
CA TYR A 19 13.61 30.60 -5.16
C TYR A 19 14.99 31.20 -4.79
N ARG A 20 15.85 31.53 -5.76
CA ARG A 20 17.12 32.22 -5.48
C ARG A 20 17.08 33.70 -5.84
N SER A 21 16.27 34.44 -5.10
CA SER A 21 16.38 35.88 -4.99
C SER A 21 15.56 36.30 -3.76
N ILE A 22 16.20 37.00 -2.82
CA ILE A 22 15.68 37.50 -1.53
C ILE A 22 15.83 36.52 -0.35
N SER A 23 17.01 36.52 0.27
CA SER A 23 17.23 36.56 1.73
C SER A 23 18.69 36.21 2.04
N SER A 24 19.41 37.11 2.72
CA SER A 24 20.77 36.89 3.24
C SER A 24 20.79 36.09 4.55
N VAL A 25 19.67 35.45 4.91
CA VAL A 25 19.58 34.58 6.09
C VAL A 25 20.01 33.17 5.67
N PRO A 26 21.08 32.60 6.25
CA PRO A 26 21.44 31.21 6.02
C PRO A 26 20.23 30.33 6.33
N LEU A 27 19.83 29.48 5.39
CA LEU A 27 18.79 28.50 5.66
C LEU A 27 19.22 27.62 6.86
N PRO A 28 18.36 27.40 7.86
CA PRO A 28 18.69 26.53 8.97
C PRO A 28 19.07 25.14 8.42
N SER A 29 20.27 24.68 8.76
CA SER A 29 20.73 23.34 8.44
C SER A 29 20.19 22.37 9.48
N TYR A 30 19.18 21.58 9.10
CA TYR A 30 18.67 20.51 9.95
C TYR A 30 19.51 19.24 9.72
N PRO A 31 20.14 18.67 10.76
CA PRO A 31 20.83 17.41 10.61
C PRO A 31 19.83 16.31 10.22
N ARG A 32 20.26 15.38 9.36
CA ARG A 32 19.46 14.17 9.11
C ARG A 32 19.27 13.44 10.43
N VAL A 33 18.03 13.11 10.81
CA VAL A 33 17.74 12.38 12.07
C VAL A 33 18.60 11.12 12.19
N ALA A 34 18.85 10.41 11.08
CA ALA A 34 19.70 9.23 11.02
C ALA A 34 21.18 9.46 11.42
N SER A 35 21.67 10.71 11.52
CA SER A 35 23.00 11.02 12.06
C SER A 35 23.02 11.09 13.59
N LEU A 36 21.87 11.21 14.24
CA LEU A 36 21.72 11.24 15.70
C LEU A 36 21.67 9.80 16.22
N LYS A 37 22.86 9.21 16.43
CA LYS A 37 23.01 7.77 16.71
C LYS A 37 22.62 7.33 18.12
N THR A 38 22.37 8.26 19.02
CA THR A 38 22.02 7.98 20.42
C THR A 38 20.82 8.80 20.86
N SER A 39 20.09 8.29 21.84
CA SER A 39 19.03 9.04 22.54
C SER A 39 19.54 10.37 23.06
N ALA A 40 20.72 10.40 23.70
CA ALA A 40 21.34 11.63 24.18
C ALA A 40 21.58 12.67 23.06
N ALA A 41 22.10 12.24 21.89
CA ALA A 41 22.31 13.14 20.76
C ALA A 41 20.98 13.68 20.20
N PHE A 42 19.93 12.85 20.16
CA PHE A 42 18.59 13.28 19.75
C PHE A 42 17.98 14.25 20.76
N ARG A 43 18.07 13.98 22.07
CA ARG A 43 17.62 14.87 23.14
C ARG A 43 18.29 16.24 23.07
N GLN A 44 19.61 16.26 22.85
CA GLN A 44 20.35 17.51 22.69
C GLN A 44 19.94 18.27 21.42
N HIS A 45 19.57 17.56 20.34
CA HIS A 45 19.01 18.21 19.15
C HIS A 45 17.64 18.84 19.45
N LEU A 46 16.73 18.12 20.11
CA LEU A 46 15.40 18.65 20.48
C LEU A 46 15.52 19.90 21.37
N ILE A 47 16.41 19.87 22.38
CA ILE A 47 16.67 21.02 23.27
C ILE A 47 17.19 22.22 22.45
N ARG A 48 18.21 22.02 21.62
CA ARG A 48 18.79 23.11 20.80
C ARG A 48 17.79 23.68 19.80
N SER A 49 16.89 22.85 19.29
CA SER A 49 15.85 23.24 18.33
C SER A 49 14.57 23.76 19.01
N ASN A 50 14.52 23.81 20.34
CA ASN A 50 13.32 24.18 21.12
C ASN A 50 12.08 23.33 20.75
N ILE A 51 12.27 22.04 20.47
CA ILE A 51 11.20 21.08 20.15
C ILE A 51 10.82 20.33 21.43
N ARG A 52 9.55 20.40 21.82
CA ARG A 52 9.02 19.64 22.95
C ARG A 52 8.51 18.29 22.46
N LEU A 53 9.38 17.29 22.52
CA LEU A 53 9.06 15.90 22.22
C LEU A 53 9.68 15.02 23.30
N GLU A 54 8.84 14.27 24.00
CA GLU A 54 9.27 13.26 24.96
C GLU A 54 9.52 11.93 24.26
N PHE A 55 10.52 11.19 24.74
CA PHE A 55 10.84 9.86 24.26
C PHE A 55 11.70 9.11 25.28
N ASP A 56 11.60 7.78 25.27
CA ASP A 56 12.36 6.88 26.13
C ASP A 56 13.77 6.64 25.58
N ASP A 57 14.77 6.58 26.46
CA ASP A 57 16.16 6.30 26.05
C ASP A 57 16.38 4.84 25.65
N ALA A 58 15.50 3.94 26.08
CA ALA A 58 15.50 2.52 25.76
C ALA A 58 14.08 2.06 25.39
N VAL A 59 13.98 1.13 24.44
CA VAL A 59 12.70 0.53 24.04
C VAL A 59 12.31 -0.54 25.05
N ASP A 60 11.13 -0.41 25.66
CA ASP A 60 10.55 -1.45 26.49
C ASP A 60 10.04 -2.62 25.63
N ALA A 61 10.73 -3.75 25.71
CA ALA A 61 10.36 -4.98 25.01
C ALA A 61 9.04 -5.61 25.52
N SER A 62 8.52 -5.15 26.66
CA SER A 62 7.23 -5.57 27.23
C SER A 62 6.10 -4.57 27.01
N GLY A 63 6.37 -3.47 26.30
CA GLY A 63 5.42 -2.39 26.08
C GLY A 63 4.14 -2.83 25.33
N ALA A 64 3.16 -1.94 25.28
CA ALA A 64 1.82 -2.24 24.76
C ALA A 64 1.79 -2.84 23.33
N LEU A 65 2.77 -2.49 22.47
CA LEU A 65 2.87 -3.03 21.11
C LEU A 65 3.45 -4.45 21.05
N ALA A 66 4.23 -4.87 22.04
CA ALA A 66 4.77 -6.23 22.14
C ALA A 66 3.73 -7.24 22.64
N GLN A 67 2.62 -6.77 23.22
CA GLN A 67 1.56 -7.63 23.74
C GLN A 67 0.71 -8.24 22.63
N PRO A 68 0.19 -9.47 22.80
CA PRO A 68 -0.68 -10.09 21.82
C PRO A 68 -2.03 -9.35 21.67
N ILE A 69 -2.75 -9.68 20.59
CA ILE A 69 -4.11 -9.22 20.32
C ILE A 69 -4.92 -10.33 19.64
N GLU A 70 -6.19 -10.47 20.02
CA GLU A 70 -7.13 -11.40 19.37
C GLU A 70 -7.69 -10.75 18.10
N VAL A 71 -7.48 -11.39 16.95
CA VAL A 71 -7.99 -10.94 15.64
C VAL A 71 -8.60 -12.14 14.92
N ASP A 72 -9.90 -12.10 14.67
CA ASP A 72 -10.61 -13.15 13.92
C ASP A 72 -10.40 -14.57 14.47
N GLY A 73 -10.28 -14.71 15.79
CA GLY A 73 -10.01 -15.99 16.47
C GLY A 73 -8.55 -16.44 16.46
N VAL A 74 -7.64 -15.58 16.02
CA VAL A 74 -6.19 -15.78 16.09
C VAL A 74 -5.60 -14.88 17.17
N ARG A 75 -4.89 -15.47 18.11
CA ARG A 75 -4.08 -14.74 19.09
C ARG A 75 -2.77 -14.30 18.44
N VAL A 76 -2.78 -13.14 17.81
CA VAL A 76 -1.62 -12.58 17.11
C VAL A 76 -0.55 -12.17 18.13
N GLY A 77 0.69 -12.59 17.91
CA GLY A 77 1.74 -12.54 18.93
C GLY A 77 2.19 -11.14 19.37
N ASN A 78 1.99 -10.11 18.55
CA ASN A 78 2.22 -8.71 18.89
C ASN A 78 1.40 -7.78 17.97
N ARG A 79 1.41 -6.47 18.28
CA ARG A 79 0.66 -5.43 17.57
C ARG A 79 1.51 -4.68 16.55
N PHE A 80 2.72 -5.14 16.26
CA PHE A 80 3.53 -4.57 15.19
C PHE A 80 2.96 -5.01 13.84
N CYS A 81 2.68 -4.02 13.00
CA CYS A 81 2.03 -4.22 11.72
C CYS A 81 2.93 -3.77 10.56
N ILE A 82 3.05 -4.62 9.55
CA ILE A 82 3.66 -4.26 8.27
C ILE A 82 2.54 -3.82 7.33
N LEU A 83 2.56 -2.55 6.98
CA LEU A 83 1.62 -1.94 6.05
C LEU A 83 2.05 -2.21 4.59
N PRO A 84 1.12 -2.14 3.63
CA PRO A 84 1.44 -2.31 2.22
C PRO A 84 2.26 -1.11 1.76
N MET A 85 3.44 -1.41 1.24
CA MET A 85 4.44 -0.48 0.73
C MET A 85 4.82 -0.91 -0.68
N GLU A 86 4.32 -0.20 -1.67
CA GLU A 86 4.50 -0.55 -3.08
C GLU A 86 5.98 -0.50 -3.47
N GLY A 87 6.46 -1.59 -4.07
CA GLY A 87 7.86 -1.77 -4.43
C GLY A 87 8.28 -1.21 -5.77
N TRP A 88 7.34 -1.19 -6.71
CA TRP A 88 7.56 -0.75 -8.09
C TRP A 88 8.64 -1.56 -8.84
N ASP A 89 8.88 -2.79 -8.38
CA ASP A 89 9.97 -3.65 -8.80
C ASP A 89 9.50 -5.08 -9.15
N GLY A 90 8.21 -5.29 -9.39
CA GLY A 90 7.70 -6.52 -9.98
C GLY A 90 8.08 -6.65 -11.47
N THR A 91 7.68 -7.74 -12.09
CA THR A 91 7.86 -7.94 -13.53
C THR A 91 6.80 -7.17 -14.33
N PRO A 92 7.02 -6.98 -15.65
CA PRO A 92 5.99 -6.43 -16.53
C PRO A 92 4.67 -7.22 -16.54
N SER A 93 4.74 -8.54 -16.31
CA SER A 93 3.56 -9.42 -16.20
C SER A 93 2.82 -9.30 -14.87
N GLY A 94 3.33 -8.51 -13.91
CA GLY A 94 2.73 -8.34 -12.58
C GLY A 94 3.14 -9.44 -11.58
N GLU A 95 4.23 -10.15 -11.84
CA GLU A 95 4.79 -11.17 -10.95
C GLU A 95 5.85 -10.56 -10.01
N PRO A 96 6.14 -11.20 -8.87
CA PRO A 96 7.27 -10.81 -8.03
C PRO A 96 8.63 -11.00 -8.72
N SER A 97 9.50 -10.01 -8.56
CA SER A 97 10.93 -10.16 -8.87
C SER A 97 11.70 -10.67 -7.65
N ASP A 98 13.01 -10.89 -7.82
CA ASP A 98 13.91 -11.24 -6.71
C ASP A 98 13.97 -10.13 -5.64
N LEU A 99 13.81 -8.86 -6.02
CA LEU A 99 13.75 -7.75 -5.07
C LEU A 99 12.46 -7.78 -4.25
N THR A 100 11.34 -8.11 -4.89
CA THR A 100 10.05 -8.34 -4.24
C THR A 100 10.17 -9.51 -3.24
N ARG A 101 10.70 -10.65 -3.68
CA ARG A 101 10.93 -11.84 -2.82
C ARG A 101 11.82 -11.52 -1.63
N ARG A 102 12.94 -10.82 -1.85
CA ARG A 102 13.84 -10.36 -0.77
C ARG A 102 13.10 -9.49 0.24
N ARG A 103 12.21 -8.60 -0.21
CA ARG A 103 11.41 -7.74 0.68
C ARG A 103 10.45 -8.56 1.55
N TRP A 104 9.75 -9.54 0.97
CA TRP A 104 8.84 -10.42 1.70
C TRP A 104 9.57 -11.31 2.70
N ARG A 105 10.75 -11.82 2.34
CA ARG A 105 11.65 -12.50 3.30
C ARG A 105 12.02 -11.58 4.47
N ASN A 106 12.34 -10.31 4.21
CA ASN A 106 12.63 -9.33 5.26
C ASN A 106 11.44 -9.07 6.18
N PHE A 107 10.22 -9.06 5.65
CA PHE A 107 9.00 -9.00 6.45
C PHE A 107 8.87 -10.21 7.37
N GLY A 108 9.19 -11.41 6.87
CA GLY A 108 9.16 -12.66 7.65
C GLY A 108 10.12 -12.64 8.84
N ILE A 109 11.34 -12.14 8.66
CA ILE A 109 12.35 -12.08 9.75
C ILE A 109 12.19 -10.88 10.70
N SER A 110 11.23 -9.98 10.45
CA SER A 110 11.06 -8.74 11.22
C SER A 110 10.56 -8.96 12.65
N GLY A 111 9.87 -10.07 12.91
CA GLY A 111 9.19 -10.34 14.18
C GLY A 111 7.79 -9.71 14.30
N ALA A 112 7.37 -8.87 13.35
CA ALA A 112 5.99 -8.39 13.28
C ALA A 112 5.02 -9.55 13.03
N LYS A 113 3.84 -9.50 13.65
CA LYS A 113 2.84 -10.59 13.57
C LYS A 113 1.57 -10.21 12.79
N LEU A 114 1.38 -8.92 12.50
CA LEU A 114 0.32 -8.39 11.65
C LEU A 114 0.88 -7.92 10.30
N MET A 115 0.30 -8.34 9.18
CA MET A 115 0.81 -7.97 7.85
C MET A 115 -0.31 -7.73 6.85
N TRP A 116 -0.39 -6.50 6.33
CA TRP A 116 -1.28 -6.13 5.23
C TRP A 116 -0.57 -6.29 3.89
N GLY A 117 -0.19 -7.52 3.56
CA GLY A 117 0.23 -7.91 2.22
C GLY A 117 1.55 -7.37 1.73
N GLY A 118 2.34 -6.66 2.55
CA GLY A 118 3.65 -6.12 2.18
C GLY A 118 3.62 -5.01 1.12
N GLU A 119 2.76 -5.12 0.11
CA GLU A 119 2.49 -4.21 -0.99
C GLU A 119 1.07 -4.42 -1.54
N ALA A 120 0.58 -3.48 -2.35
CA ALA A 120 -0.76 -3.55 -2.94
C ALA A 120 -0.72 -4.24 -4.31
N VAL A 121 -1.58 -5.22 -4.54
CA VAL A 121 -1.70 -5.92 -5.83
C VAL A 121 -2.90 -5.38 -6.62
N ALA A 122 -2.70 -5.07 -7.90
CA ALA A 122 -3.78 -4.66 -8.78
C ALA A 122 -4.71 -5.85 -9.07
N VAL A 123 -6.01 -5.61 -9.10
CA VAL A 123 -7.01 -6.66 -9.43
C VAL A 123 -7.10 -6.93 -10.94
N ARG A 124 -6.61 -6.00 -11.76
CA ARG A 124 -6.60 -6.05 -13.23
C ARG A 124 -5.53 -5.14 -13.81
N HIS A 125 -5.23 -5.32 -15.09
CA HIS A 125 -4.09 -4.70 -15.77
C HIS A 125 -4.16 -3.16 -15.81
N ASP A 126 -5.25 -2.59 -16.32
CA ASP A 126 -5.48 -1.13 -16.38
C ASP A 126 -5.66 -0.47 -14.99
N GLY A 127 -5.72 -1.27 -13.92
CA GLY A 127 -5.71 -0.81 -12.54
C GLY A 127 -4.32 -0.61 -11.95
N ARG A 128 -3.24 -0.88 -12.68
CA ARG A 128 -1.87 -0.79 -12.18
C ARG A 128 -1.38 0.66 -12.08
N ALA A 129 -0.79 1.04 -10.95
CA ALA A 129 -0.20 2.35 -10.69
C ALA A 129 1.10 2.57 -11.49
N ASN A 130 1.75 1.48 -11.90
CA ASN A 130 2.96 1.48 -12.71
C ASN A 130 3.16 0.14 -13.44
N PRO A 131 4.04 0.06 -14.45
CA PRO A 131 4.25 -1.14 -15.27
C PRO A 131 4.89 -2.32 -14.54
N HIS A 132 5.32 -2.14 -13.30
CA HIS A 132 5.94 -3.15 -12.45
C HIS A 132 5.14 -3.40 -11.16
N GLN A 133 3.91 -2.88 -11.05
CA GLN A 133 3.05 -3.21 -9.93
C GLN A 133 2.64 -4.69 -10.02
N LEU A 134 2.68 -5.40 -8.89
CA LEU A 134 2.13 -6.75 -8.78
C LEU A 134 0.64 -6.77 -9.14
N MET A 135 0.20 -7.85 -9.74
CA MET A 135 -1.19 -8.02 -10.16
C MET A 135 -1.67 -9.41 -9.76
N LEU A 136 -2.87 -9.54 -9.23
CA LEU A 136 -3.44 -10.82 -8.82
C LEU A 136 -4.50 -11.27 -9.83
N THR A 137 -4.11 -12.20 -10.70
CA THR A 137 -4.94 -12.83 -11.71
C THR A 137 -4.71 -14.35 -11.68
N PRO A 138 -5.51 -15.17 -12.37
CA PRO A 138 -5.23 -16.60 -12.46
C PRO A 138 -3.81 -16.92 -12.96
N ALA A 139 -3.24 -16.09 -13.85
CA ALA A 139 -1.89 -16.29 -14.39
C ALA A 139 -0.79 -16.04 -13.35
N THR A 140 -0.99 -15.09 -12.44
CA THR A 140 0.02 -14.65 -11.45
C THR A 140 -0.25 -15.19 -10.05
N GLN A 141 -1.39 -15.86 -9.83
CA GLN A 141 -1.81 -16.39 -8.52
C GLN A 141 -0.71 -17.22 -7.84
N LYS A 142 -0.10 -18.16 -8.57
CA LYS A 142 0.92 -19.05 -8.02
C LYS A 142 2.15 -18.27 -7.53
N SER A 143 2.61 -17.28 -8.30
CA SER A 143 3.80 -16.50 -7.94
C SER A 143 3.52 -15.51 -6.80
N ILE A 144 2.32 -14.93 -6.72
CA ILE A 144 1.88 -14.12 -5.57
C ILE A 144 1.69 -14.98 -4.31
N GLY A 145 1.16 -16.19 -4.43
CA GLY A 145 1.04 -17.12 -3.32
C GLY A 145 2.39 -17.52 -2.75
N SER A 146 3.41 -17.68 -3.60
CA SER A 146 4.75 -18.05 -3.14
C SER A 146 5.41 -16.98 -2.25
N LEU A 147 5.04 -15.69 -2.39
CA LEU A 147 5.55 -14.62 -1.52
C LEU A 147 5.14 -14.84 -0.06
N ARG A 148 3.89 -15.27 0.16
CA ARG A 148 3.38 -15.65 1.48
C ARG A 148 4.17 -16.82 2.05
N GLU A 149 4.40 -17.86 1.25
CA GLU A 149 5.17 -19.03 1.68
C GLU A 149 6.62 -18.69 2.02
N GLU A 150 7.28 -17.87 1.21
CA GLU A 150 8.64 -17.40 1.46
C GLU A 150 8.75 -16.59 2.76
N LEU A 151 7.76 -15.74 3.02
CA LEU A 151 7.66 -14.99 4.26
C LEU A 151 7.50 -15.92 5.47
N ILE A 152 6.57 -16.87 5.40
CA ILE A 152 6.34 -17.85 6.49
C ILE A 152 7.58 -18.71 6.70
N SER A 153 8.24 -19.17 5.64
CA SER A 153 9.49 -19.94 5.72
C SER A 153 10.57 -19.12 6.42
N ALA A 154 10.78 -17.88 6.00
CA ALA A 154 11.76 -16.98 6.62
C ALA A 154 11.47 -16.73 8.10
N HIS A 155 10.18 -16.61 8.46
CA HIS A 155 9.76 -16.46 9.85
C HIS A 155 10.11 -17.71 10.67
N ARG A 156 9.78 -18.90 10.16
CA ARG A 156 10.10 -20.19 10.82
C ARG A 156 11.60 -20.40 10.97
N GLU A 157 12.38 -20.09 9.93
CA GLU A 157 13.85 -20.16 9.95
C GLU A 157 14.45 -19.27 11.05
N ARG A 158 13.87 -18.07 11.26
CA ARG A 158 14.39 -17.10 12.23
C ARG A 158 13.92 -17.33 13.66
N PHE A 159 12.65 -17.70 13.86
CA PHE A 159 11.99 -17.72 15.17
C PHE A 159 11.63 -19.13 15.67
N GLY A 160 11.84 -20.16 14.85
CA GLY A 160 11.57 -21.56 15.17
C GLY A 160 10.46 -22.17 14.30
N SER A 161 10.51 -23.49 14.11
CA SER A 161 9.66 -24.22 13.15
C SER A 161 8.15 -24.07 13.37
N ASN A 162 7.71 -23.77 14.60
CA ASN A 162 6.30 -23.60 14.98
C ASN A 162 5.94 -22.13 15.27
N ALA A 163 6.80 -21.17 14.92
CA ALA A 163 6.65 -19.77 15.30
C ALA A 163 5.65 -18.98 14.45
N ASP A 164 4.98 -19.61 13.48
CA ASP A 164 4.08 -18.97 12.53
C ASP A 164 2.58 -19.09 12.87
N GLY A 165 2.23 -19.88 13.90
CA GLY A 165 0.83 -20.12 14.29
C GLY A 165 0.08 -18.85 14.74
N ASP A 166 0.81 -17.81 15.15
CA ASP A 166 0.32 -16.51 15.58
C ASP A 166 0.53 -15.40 14.53
N LEU A 167 0.86 -15.77 13.28
CA LEU A 167 0.95 -14.84 12.16
C LEU A 167 -0.44 -14.57 11.55
N TYR A 168 -0.73 -13.29 11.30
CA TYR A 168 -1.95 -12.84 10.65
C TYR A 168 -1.62 -12.03 9.39
N LEU A 169 -1.66 -12.73 8.25
CA LEU A 169 -1.28 -12.20 6.94
C LEU A 169 -2.50 -12.02 6.06
N GLY A 170 -2.66 -10.83 5.52
CA GLY A 170 -3.60 -10.53 4.45
C GLY A 170 -2.91 -9.98 3.22
N LEU A 171 -3.69 -9.57 2.23
CA LEU A 171 -3.21 -8.99 0.98
C LEU A 171 -4.05 -7.76 0.61
N GLN A 172 -3.41 -6.62 0.33
CA GLN A 172 -4.14 -5.43 -0.12
C GLN A 172 -4.42 -5.52 -1.62
N ILE A 173 -5.70 -5.47 -1.99
CA ILE A 173 -6.15 -5.46 -3.39
C ILE A 173 -6.60 -4.05 -3.79
N THR A 174 -6.25 -3.63 -5.01
CA THR A 174 -6.43 -2.24 -5.43
C THR A 174 -6.75 -2.05 -6.92
N HIS A 175 -7.28 -0.88 -7.23
CA HIS A 175 -7.34 -0.31 -8.56
C HIS A 175 -6.89 1.16 -8.49
N SER A 176 -5.86 1.50 -9.26
CA SER A 176 -5.18 2.80 -9.14
C SER A 176 -5.97 3.95 -9.77
N GLY A 177 -6.97 3.62 -10.58
CA GLY A 177 -7.93 4.57 -11.11
C GLY A 177 -7.25 5.69 -11.88
N ARG A 178 -7.50 6.93 -11.48
CA ARG A 178 -6.88 8.13 -12.05
C ARG A 178 -5.35 8.09 -12.10
N PHE A 179 -4.72 7.35 -11.20
CA PHE A 179 -3.25 7.23 -11.14
C PHE A 179 -2.71 6.00 -11.88
N ALA A 180 -3.53 5.33 -12.70
CA ALA A 180 -3.09 4.17 -13.46
C ALA A 180 -2.05 4.51 -14.55
N ARG A 181 -1.02 3.67 -14.63
CA ARG A 181 0.10 3.70 -15.60
C ARG A 181 0.49 2.25 -15.93
N PRO A 182 -0.38 1.50 -16.63
CA PRO A 182 -0.25 0.05 -16.69
C PRO A 182 0.89 -0.43 -17.60
N ASP A 183 1.18 0.31 -18.68
CA ASP A 183 2.11 -0.12 -19.73
C ASP A 183 3.48 0.53 -19.65
N VAL A 184 3.52 1.87 -19.48
CA VAL A 184 4.76 2.66 -19.51
C VAL A 184 4.74 3.75 -18.44
N TRP A 185 5.89 4.00 -17.80
CA TRP A 185 6.04 4.93 -16.69
C TRP A 185 5.60 6.36 -17.00
N ASP A 186 5.95 6.86 -18.18
CA ASP A 186 5.70 8.23 -18.63
C ASP A 186 4.34 8.41 -19.31
N ARG A 187 3.59 7.33 -19.55
CA ARG A 187 2.30 7.35 -20.23
C ARG A 187 1.16 6.93 -19.28
N PRO A 188 0.53 7.89 -18.58
CA PRO A 188 -0.63 7.59 -17.76
C PRO A 188 -1.84 7.17 -18.59
N SER A 189 -2.66 6.27 -18.04
CA SER A 189 -3.95 5.85 -18.61
C SER A 189 -5.04 6.00 -17.54
N PRO A 190 -5.42 7.25 -17.21
CA PRO A 190 -6.21 7.55 -16.02
C PRO A 190 -7.67 7.10 -16.15
N LEU A 191 -8.13 6.29 -15.19
CA LEU A 191 -9.52 5.82 -15.05
C LEU A 191 -10.17 6.40 -13.79
N ALA A 192 -10.90 7.49 -13.93
CA ALA A 192 -11.46 8.23 -12.80
C ALA A 192 -12.89 7.79 -12.43
N ALA A 193 -13.25 8.05 -11.16
CA ALA A 193 -14.62 7.93 -10.69
C ALA A 193 -15.46 9.17 -11.11
N CYS A 194 -14.86 10.35 -11.16
CA CYS A 194 -15.53 11.55 -11.61
C CYS A 194 -14.53 12.58 -12.17
N HIS A 195 -15.02 13.61 -12.85
CA HIS A 195 -14.17 14.75 -13.16
C HIS A 195 -13.79 15.51 -11.89
N HIS A 196 -12.52 15.90 -11.77
CA HIS A 196 -12.01 16.65 -10.63
C HIS A 196 -11.33 17.94 -11.10
N PRO A 197 -11.80 19.13 -10.65
CA PRO A 197 -11.40 20.42 -11.23
C PRO A 197 -9.90 20.76 -11.10
N ILE A 198 -9.23 20.19 -10.09
CA ILE A 198 -7.79 20.35 -9.86
C ILE A 198 -6.97 19.18 -10.46
N LEU A 199 -7.37 17.92 -10.19
CA LEU A 199 -6.57 16.76 -10.56
C LEU A 199 -6.61 16.47 -12.06
N ASP A 200 -7.73 16.72 -12.75
CA ASP A 200 -7.84 16.48 -14.20
C ASP A 200 -6.77 17.28 -14.97
N LYS A 201 -6.44 18.49 -14.50
CA LYS A 201 -5.42 19.37 -15.10
C LYS A 201 -4.01 18.77 -15.10
N ARG A 202 -3.76 17.70 -14.34
CA ARG A 202 -2.47 16.99 -14.31
C ARG A 202 -2.29 15.99 -15.46
N PHE A 203 -3.35 15.71 -16.22
CA PHE A 203 -3.36 14.74 -17.30
C PHE A 203 -3.59 15.46 -18.63
N THR A 204 -2.52 15.65 -19.40
CA THR A 204 -2.53 16.42 -20.66
C THR A 204 -3.46 15.82 -21.70
N ASP A 205 -3.55 14.49 -21.72
CA ASP A 205 -4.32 13.73 -22.71
C ASP A 205 -5.76 13.49 -22.23
N GLY A 206 -6.17 14.15 -21.14
CA GLY A 206 -7.48 14.03 -20.53
C GLY A 206 -7.60 12.88 -19.53
N VAL A 207 -8.79 12.77 -18.93
CA VAL A 207 -9.13 11.74 -17.95
C VAL A 207 -10.41 11.06 -18.38
N ARG A 208 -10.40 9.73 -18.46
CA ARG A 208 -11.59 8.94 -18.77
C ARG A 208 -12.33 8.60 -17.48
N VAL A 209 -13.62 8.91 -17.43
CA VAL A 209 -14.49 8.53 -16.32
C VAL A 209 -15.07 7.13 -16.59
N LEU A 210 -15.01 6.24 -15.60
CA LEU A 210 -15.60 4.90 -15.66
C LEU A 210 -17.13 4.98 -15.68
N THR A 211 -17.79 4.21 -16.54
CA THR A 211 -19.25 4.10 -16.54
C THR A 211 -19.76 3.26 -15.35
N ASP A 212 -21.05 3.31 -15.06
CA ASP A 212 -21.64 2.47 -14.00
C ASP A 212 -21.48 0.97 -14.33
N ASP A 213 -21.65 0.56 -15.59
CA ASP A 213 -21.44 -0.84 -16.01
C ASP A 213 -19.99 -1.29 -15.90
N GLU A 214 -19.02 -0.38 -16.11
CA GLU A 214 -17.61 -0.69 -15.90
C GLU A 214 -17.29 -0.88 -14.42
N LEU A 215 -17.91 -0.08 -13.54
CA LEU A 215 -17.78 -0.24 -12.09
C LEU A 215 -18.44 -1.54 -11.60
N ASP A 216 -19.59 -1.91 -12.18
CA ASP A 216 -20.23 -3.20 -11.90
C ASP A 216 -19.29 -4.36 -12.21
N ARG A 217 -18.70 -4.38 -13.42
CA ARG A 217 -17.73 -5.42 -13.80
C ARG A 217 -16.48 -5.38 -12.94
N LEU A 218 -16.04 -4.20 -12.53
CA LEU A 218 -14.87 -4.07 -11.66
C LEU A 218 -15.13 -4.69 -10.27
N ILE A 219 -16.36 -4.68 -9.76
CA ILE A 219 -16.69 -5.38 -8.51
C ILE A 219 -16.37 -6.87 -8.64
N ASP A 220 -16.73 -7.49 -9.77
CA ASP A 220 -16.43 -8.90 -10.04
C ASP A 220 -14.91 -9.18 -10.06
N ASP A 221 -14.11 -8.25 -10.61
CA ASP A 221 -12.64 -8.35 -10.59
C ASP A 221 -12.09 -8.34 -9.14
N TYR A 222 -12.64 -7.51 -8.25
CA TYR A 222 -12.26 -7.51 -6.83
C TYR A 222 -12.66 -8.81 -6.12
N ILE A 223 -13.86 -9.34 -6.39
CA ILE A 223 -14.33 -10.60 -5.82
C ILE A 223 -13.45 -11.75 -6.30
N SER A 224 -13.12 -11.78 -7.59
CA SER A 224 -12.20 -12.77 -8.17
C SER A 224 -10.82 -12.70 -7.54
N ALA A 225 -10.25 -11.51 -7.38
CA ALA A 225 -8.96 -11.32 -6.70
C ALA A 225 -9.00 -11.79 -5.25
N ALA A 226 -10.09 -11.55 -4.52
CA ALA A 226 -10.26 -12.04 -3.15
C ALA A 226 -10.32 -13.57 -3.06
N ARG A 227 -11.02 -14.21 -4.01
CA ARG A 227 -11.04 -15.67 -4.12
C ARG A 227 -9.64 -16.24 -4.36
N LEU A 228 -8.89 -15.65 -5.31
CA LEU A 228 -7.52 -16.07 -5.60
C LEU A 228 -6.60 -15.90 -4.38
N ALA A 229 -6.74 -14.79 -3.63
CA ALA A 229 -5.99 -14.57 -2.40
C ALA A 229 -6.35 -15.60 -1.31
N HIS A 230 -7.63 -15.97 -1.19
CA HIS A 230 -8.08 -17.01 -0.26
C HIS A 230 -7.45 -18.36 -0.57
N GLU A 231 -7.46 -18.74 -1.84
CA GLU A 231 -6.85 -19.98 -2.35
C GLU A 231 -5.32 -20.00 -2.13
N CYS A 232 -4.66 -18.84 -2.11
CA CYS A 232 -3.26 -18.69 -1.71
C CYS A 232 -3.03 -18.75 -0.19
N GLY A 233 -4.07 -18.87 0.63
CA GLY A 233 -3.98 -18.98 2.08
C GLY A 233 -3.86 -17.65 2.82
N TYR A 234 -4.04 -16.50 2.17
CA TYR A 234 -4.16 -15.22 2.88
C TYR A 234 -5.41 -15.24 3.75
N ARG A 235 -5.30 -14.76 5.00
CA ARG A 235 -6.41 -14.80 5.97
C ARG A 235 -7.45 -13.72 5.73
N PHE A 236 -7.01 -12.58 5.21
CA PHE A 236 -7.88 -11.47 4.87
C PHE A 236 -7.43 -10.79 3.57
N VAL A 237 -8.35 -10.09 2.93
CA VAL A 237 -8.02 -9.08 1.92
C VAL A 237 -8.28 -7.69 2.47
N ASP A 238 -7.42 -6.75 2.14
CA ASP A 238 -7.64 -5.33 2.42
C ASP A 238 -8.08 -4.62 1.13
N VAL A 239 -9.34 -4.18 1.09
CA VAL A 239 -9.90 -3.45 -0.05
C VAL A 239 -9.45 -1.99 0.05
N LYS A 240 -8.60 -1.56 -0.88
CA LYS A 240 -8.01 -0.22 -0.82
C LYS A 240 -9.01 0.88 -1.19
N ALA A 241 -9.35 1.72 -0.21
CA ALA A 241 -10.19 2.91 -0.37
C ALA A 241 -9.50 4.17 0.18
N CYS A 242 -8.18 4.26 0.02
CA CYS A 242 -7.34 5.32 0.58
C CYS A 242 -6.46 6.00 -0.49
N HIS A 243 -5.77 7.08 -0.09
CA HIS A 243 -4.71 7.76 -0.85
C HIS A 243 -5.12 8.33 -2.22
N GLY A 244 -6.41 8.61 -2.44
CA GLY A 244 -6.87 9.17 -3.72
C GLY A 244 -7.04 8.15 -4.86
N TYR A 245 -6.82 6.85 -4.61
CA TYR A 245 -7.10 5.80 -5.60
C TYR A 245 -8.60 5.60 -5.82
N LEU A 246 -8.99 4.73 -6.75
CA LEU A 246 -10.37 4.65 -7.26
C LEU A 246 -11.43 4.50 -6.15
N GLY A 247 -11.21 3.60 -5.18
CA GLY A 247 -12.14 3.41 -4.06
C GLY A 247 -12.31 4.68 -3.22
N HIS A 248 -11.22 5.41 -2.95
CA HIS A 248 -11.27 6.70 -2.27
C HIS A 248 -11.98 7.78 -3.12
N GLU A 249 -11.71 7.79 -4.42
CA GLU A 249 -12.33 8.76 -5.34
C GLU A 249 -13.85 8.57 -5.42
N LEU A 250 -14.32 7.33 -5.44
CA LEU A 250 -15.76 7.00 -5.39
C LEU A 250 -16.42 7.49 -4.11
N LEU A 251 -15.79 7.31 -2.94
CA LEU A 251 -16.29 7.83 -1.66
C LEU A 251 -16.46 9.36 -1.67
N GLY A 252 -15.63 10.06 -2.45
CA GLY A 252 -15.68 11.52 -2.64
C GLY A 252 -16.48 12.02 -3.85
N ALA A 253 -17.04 11.13 -4.68
CA ALA A 253 -17.69 11.47 -5.96
C ALA A 253 -19.10 12.11 -5.81
N THR A 254 -19.19 13.27 -5.15
CA THR A 254 -20.46 13.99 -4.91
C THR A 254 -21.12 14.54 -6.18
N THR A 255 -20.35 14.73 -7.25
CA THR A 255 -20.82 15.24 -8.55
C THR A 255 -21.03 14.15 -9.60
N ARG A 256 -20.65 12.89 -9.30
CA ARG A 256 -20.85 11.77 -10.22
C ARG A 256 -22.37 11.47 -10.33
N PRO A 257 -22.93 11.37 -11.54
CA PRO A 257 -24.31 10.90 -11.72
C PRO A 257 -24.41 9.38 -11.57
N GLY A 258 -25.64 8.86 -11.54
CA GLY A 258 -25.87 7.41 -11.52
C GLY A 258 -25.74 6.79 -10.12
N LYS A 259 -25.65 5.46 -10.08
CA LYS A 259 -25.80 4.70 -8.82
C LYS A 259 -24.56 4.72 -7.92
N TYR A 260 -23.43 5.20 -8.44
CA TYR A 260 -22.15 5.27 -7.74
C TYR A 260 -21.73 6.68 -7.31
N GLY A 261 -22.61 7.68 -7.45
CA GLY A 261 -22.30 9.06 -7.13
C GLY A 261 -23.45 9.85 -6.52
N GLY A 262 -23.19 11.09 -6.15
CA GLY A 262 -24.19 11.96 -5.52
C GLY A 262 -24.32 11.67 -4.02
N SER A 263 -25.37 10.96 -3.62
CA SER A 263 -25.67 10.67 -2.21
C SER A 263 -24.58 9.84 -1.53
N LEU A 264 -24.49 9.90 -0.20
CA LEU A 264 -23.53 9.09 0.57
C LEU A 264 -23.73 7.59 0.30
N GLU A 265 -24.98 7.13 0.26
CA GLU A 265 -25.33 5.74 -0.04
C GLU A 265 -24.78 5.29 -1.40
N ASN A 266 -24.96 6.11 -2.43
CA ASN A 266 -24.45 5.80 -3.77
C ASN A 266 -22.92 5.80 -3.82
N ARG A 267 -22.26 6.77 -3.18
CA ARG A 267 -20.78 6.83 -3.16
C ARG A 267 -20.15 5.66 -2.41
N MET A 268 -20.84 5.12 -1.41
CA MET A 268 -20.43 3.90 -0.70
C MET A 268 -20.76 2.61 -1.46
N ARG A 269 -21.65 2.65 -2.45
CA ARG A 269 -22.23 1.47 -3.11
C ARG A 269 -21.18 0.52 -3.68
N PHE A 270 -20.15 1.05 -4.34
CA PHE A 270 -19.09 0.24 -4.92
C PHE A 270 -18.36 -0.60 -3.86
N ILE A 271 -17.84 0.04 -2.80
CA ILE A 271 -17.13 -0.66 -1.72
C ILE A 271 -18.07 -1.62 -1.00
N ALA A 272 -19.32 -1.20 -0.73
CA ALA A 272 -20.30 -2.07 -0.11
C ALA A 272 -20.56 -3.33 -0.95
N GLN A 273 -20.72 -3.20 -2.27
CA GLN A 273 -20.94 -4.35 -3.15
C GLN A 273 -19.71 -5.25 -3.27
N VAL A 274 -18.49 -4.70 -3.31
CA VAL A 274 -17.26 -5.50 -3.20
C VAL A 274 -17.26 -6.32 -1.90
N ILE A 275 -17.53 -5.69 -0.76
CA ILE A 275 -17.53 -6.38 0.54
C ILE A 275 -18.60 -7.48 0.58
N HIS A 276 -19.84 -7.18 0.16
CA HIS A 276 -20.93 -8.17 0.14
C HIS A 276 -20.62 -9.33 -0.81
N GLY A 277 -20.08 -9.03 -1.99
CA GLY A 277 -19.70 -10.05 -2.97
C GLY A 277 -18.60 -10.96 -2.46
N ILE A 278 -17.55 -10.41 -1.83
CA ILE A 278 -16.48 -11.23 -1.22
C ILE A 278 -17.05 -12.11 -0.10
N HIS A 279 -17.91 -11.55 0.76
CA HIS A 279 -18.52 -12.31 1.84
C HIS A 279 -19.43 -13.45 1.34
N SER A 280 -20.15 -13.23 0.24
CA SER A 280 -21.01 -14.24 -0.41
C SER A 280 -20.19 -15.35 -1.07
N GLU A 281 -19.25 -14.96 -1.94
CA GLU A 281 -18.57 -15.88 -2.84
C GLU A 281 -17.31 -16.53 -2.25
N VAL A 282 -16.77 -15.96 -1.16
CA VAL A 282 -15.55 -16.45 -0.52
C VAL A 282 -15.77 -16.65 1.00
N PRO A 283 -16.63 -17.60 1.41
CA PRO A 283 -16.91 -17.83 2.83
C PRO A 283 -15.64 -18.06 3.65
N GLY A 284 -15.50 -17.33 4.76
CA GLY A 284 -14.34 -17.40 5.65
C GLY A 284 -13.20 -16.44 5.32
N MET A 285 -13.21 -15.78 4.15
CA MET A 285 -12.29 -14.68 3.87
C MET A 285 -12.65 -13.46 4.73
N ARG A 286 -11.71 -13.02 5.56
CA ARG A 286 -11.86 -11.78 6.33
C ARG A 286 -11.58 -10.57 5.44
N ILE A 287 -12.17 -9.43 5.77
CA ILE A 287 -12.11 -8.23 4.92
C ILE A 287 -11.70 -7.04 5.77
N GLY A 288 -10.58 -6.42 5.41
CA GLY A 288 -10.20 -5.08 5.84
C GLY A 288 -10.57 -4.04 4.78
N VAL A 289 -10.75 -2.80 5.20
CA VAL A 289 -10.86 -1.66 4.29
C VAL A 289 -9.94 -0.56 4.79
N ARG A 290 -8.97 -0.17 3.98
CA ARG A 290 -8.10 0.96 4.28
C ARG A 290 -8.69 2.25 3.72
N VAL A 291 -8.91 3.24 4.58
CA VAL A 291 -9.48 4.55 4.23
C VAL A 291 -8.52 5.69 4.53
N SER A 292 -8.65 6.79 3.79
CA SER A 292 -8.09 8.11 4.16
C SER A 292 -9.26 9.02 4.49
N ILE A 293 -9.26 9.56 5.72
CA ILE A 293 -10.35 10.39 6.26
C ILE A 293 -9.97 11.87 6.12
#